data_AF-A0A4Y2FYY3-F1
#
_entry.id   AF-A0A4Y2FYY3-F1
#
_cell.length_a   1.000
_cell.length_b   1.000
_cell.length_c   1.000
_cell.angle_alpha   90.00
_cell.angle_beta   90.00
_cell.angle_gamma   90.00
#
_symmetry.space_group_name_H-M   'P 1'
#
loop_
_entity.id
_entity.type
_entity.pdbx_description
1 polymer ?
#
loop_
_entity_poly.entity_id
_entity_poly.type
_entity_poly.pdbx_seq_one_letter_code
_entity_poly.pdbx_strand_id
1 'polypeptide(L)'
;MAKLQPQNSVFQAELLAIHEAIIWAIEQTVVCNIWSYTISSLLALKSLKTINKTVRTLLSHHRNITINWIKVHSRHLGNEKADQLSKRSTLEGTAFNLRKPISFLKKTLTQLSLESWQRQWEEGKTSCHTFDA
;
A
#
# COMPACT_ATOMS: atom_id res chain seq x y z
N MET A 1 -3.15 15.18 -5.89
CA MET A 1 -2.81 13.76 -5.69
C MET A 1 -2.47 13.54 -4.23
N ALA A 2 -2.78 12.36 -3.69
CA ALA A 2 -2.59 12.03 -2.29
C ALA A 2 -1.12 11.69 -1.97
N LYS A 3 -0.58 12.26 -0.89
CA LYS A 3 0.71 11.94 -0.30
C LYS A 3 0.50 11.00 0.89
N LEU A 4 0.98 9.78 0.75
CA LEU A 4 0.87 8.75 1.79
C LEU A 4 2.00 8.84 2.82
N GLN A 5 1.77 8.21 3.97
CA GLN A 5 2.77 8.13 5.02
C GLN A 5 3.90 7.17 4.60
N PRO A 6 5.16 7.38 5.04
CA PRO A 6 6.29 6.52 4.69
C PRO A 6 6.10 5.04 5.09
N GLN A 7 5.20 4.77 6.03
CA GLN A 7 4.90 3.41 6.50
C GLN A 7 3.88 2.67 5.62
N ASN A 8 3.24 3.36 4.67
CA ASN A 8 2.34 2.73 3.72
C ASN A 8 3.11 1.96 2.65
N SER A 9 2.54 0.85 2.18
CA SER A 9 3.18 0.05 1.14
C SER A 9 2.83 0.54 -0.27
N VAL A 10 3.67 0.22 -1.26
CA VAL A 10 3.40 0.46 -2.68
C VAL A 10 2.04 -0.13 -3.09
N PHE A 11 1.74 -1.35 -2.60
CA PHE A 11 0.45 -2.00 -2.84
C PHE A 11 -0.75 -1.18 -2.31
N GLN A 12 -0.62 -0.56 -1.13
CA GLN A 12 -1.67 0.32 -0.60
C GLN A 12 -1.85 1.58 -1.46
N ALA A 13 -0.74 2.16 -1.93
CA ALA A 13 -0.76 3.33 -2.80
C ALA A 13 -1.45 3.03 -4.13
N GLU A 14 -1.12 1.90 -4.76
CA GLU A 14 -1.72 1.48 -6.02
C GLU A 14 -3.21 1.18 -5.89
N LEU A 15 -3.62 0.50 -4.81
CA LEU A 15 -5.03 0.21 -4.58
C LEU A 15 -5.85 1.49 -4.37
N LEU A 16 -5.29 2.46 -3.63
CA LEU A 16 -5.91 3.77 -3.46
C LEU A 16 -6.02 4.51 -4.81
N ALA A 17 -4.98 4.49 -5.64
CA ALA A 17 -5.01 5.12 -6.96
C ALA A 17 -6.10 4.51 -7.87
N ILE A 18 -6.27 3.19 -7.84
CA ILE A 18 -7.35 2.51 -8.57
C ILE A 18 -8.73 2.91 -8.02
N HIS A 19 -8.88 2.97 -6.70
CA HIS A 19 -10.13 3.39 -6.06
C HIS A 19 -10.54 4.81 -6.48
N GLU A 20 -9.61 5.77 -6.39
CA GLU A 20 -9.86 7.17 -6.80
C GLU A 20 -10.16 7.28 -8.30
N ALA A 21 -9.47 6.51 -9.15
CA ALA A 21 -9.74 6.50 -10.59
C ALA A 21 -11.16 5.98 -10.91
N ILE A 22 -11.65 4.99 -10.16
CA ILE A 22 -13.02 4.48 -10.30
C ILE A 22 -14.03 5.53 -9.86
N ILE A 23 -13.83 6.17 -8.70
CA ILE A 23 -14.72 7.23 -8.21
C ILE A 23 -14.80 8.36 -9.24
N TRP A 24 -13.64 8.84 -9.71
CA TRP A 24 -13.59 9.88 -10.73
C TRP A 24 -14.33 9.48 -12.01
N ALA A 25 -14.14 8.25 -12.50
CA ALA A 25 -14.83 7.77 -13.69
C ALA A 25 -16.35 7.69 -13.51
N ILE A 26 -16.81 7.32 -12.31
CA ILE A 26 -18.24 7.30 -11.94
C ILE A 26 -18.80 8.72 -11.91
N GLU A 27 -18.11 9.65 -11.26
CA GLU A 27 -18.51 11.07 -11.17
C GLU A 27 -18.60 11.74 -12.53
N GLN A 28 -17.66 11.44 -13.43
CA GLN A 28 -17.66 11.98 -14.79
C GLN A 28 -18.58 11.21 -15.74
N THR A 29 -19.19 10.10 -15.30
CA THR A 29 -20.05 9.21 -16.10
C THR A 29 -19.39 8.71 -17.40
N VAL A 30 -18.07 8.55 -17.39
CA VAL A 30 -17.29 8.18 -18.58
C VAL A 30 -17.15 6.68 -18.73
N VAL A 31 -17.08 6.21 -19.98
CA VAL A 31 -16.61 4.86 -20.30
C VAL A 31 -15.10 4.88 -20.31
N CYS A 32 -14.45 4.10 -19.45
CA CYS A 32 -12.99 4.12 -19.34
C CYS A 32 -12.37 2.76 -19.02
N ASN A 33 -11.12 2.61 -19.43
CA ASN A 33 -10.29 1.45 -19.16
C ASN A 33 -9.17 1.87 -18.21
N ILE A 34 -9.18 1.33 -17.00
CA ILE A 34 -8.15 1.55 -16.00
C ILE A 34 -7.09 0.46 -16.16
N TRP A 35 -5.86 0.88 -16.42
CA TRP A 35 -4.73 -0.03 -16.63
C TRP A 35 -3.88 -0.09 -15.37
N SER A 36 -3.71 -1.29 -14.81
CA SER A 36 -2.80 -1.54 -13.70
C SER A 36 -1.68 -2.47 -14.14
N TYR A 37 -0.45 -2.17 -13.74
CA TYR A 37 0.69 -3.02 -14.07
C TYR A 37 0.97 -4.10 -13.01
N THR A 38 0.36 -3.98 -11.84
CA THR A 38 0.62 -4.84 -10.69
C THR A 38 -0.41 -5.94 -10.58
N ILE A 39 0.04 -7.18 -10.79
CA ILE A 39 -0.82 -8.37 -10.71
C ILE A 39 -1.39 -8.53 -9.29
N SER A 40 -0.63 -8.21 -8.23
CA SER A 40 -1.14 -8.32 -6.85
C SER A 40 -2.32 -7.39 -6.59
N SER A 41 -2.31 -6.17 -7.13
CA SER A 41 -3.43 -5.21 -7.06
C SER A 41 -4.67 -5.75 -7.77
N LEU A 42 -4.50 -6.36 -8.96
CA LEU A 42 -5.61 -7.01 -9.67
C LEU A 42 -6.15 -8.26 -8.94
N LEU A 43 -5.27 -9.09 -8.39
CA LEU A 43 -5.64 -10.27 -7.62
C LEU A 43 -6.36 -9.89 -6.32
N ALA A 44 -5.99 -8.79 -5.68
CA ALA A 44 -6.66 -8.28 -4.51
C ALA A 44 -8.08 -7.76 -4.80
N LEU A 45 -8.33 -7.26 -6.02
CA LEU A 45 -9.67 -6.92 -6.47
C LEU A 45 -10.52 -8.17 -6.79
N LYS A 46 -9.89 -9.23 -7.30
CA LYS A 46 -10.56 -10.51 -7.61
C LYS A 46 -10.80 -11.40 -6.39
N SER A 47 -9.98 -11.29 -5.34
CA SER A 47 -10.05 -12.14 -4.15
C SER A 47 -11.37 -11.95 -3.37
N LEU A 48 -12.00 -13.07 -2.99
CA LEU A 48 -13.25 -13.12 -2.21
C LEU A 48 -13.04 -12.94 -0.69
N LYS A 49 -11.78 -12.94 -0.20
CA LYS A 49 -11.47 -13.20 1.22
C LYS A 49 -11.24 -12.01 2.16
N THR A 50 -11.24 -10.72 1.75
CA THR A 50 -11.52 -9.48 2.56
C THR A 50 -11.03 -8.16 1.88
N ILE A 51 -11.55 -7.02 2.35
CA ILE A 51 -11.28 -5.57 2.12
C ILE A 51 -11.98 -4.87 0.93
N ASN A 52 -11.95 -5.38 -0.29
CA ASN A 52 -12.46 -4.60 -1.45
C ASN A 52 -13.92 -4.88 -1.84
N LYS A 53 -14.84 -4.89 -0.86
CA LYS A 53 -16.28 -4.93 -1.18
C LYS A 53 -16.71 -3.70 -1.97
N THR A 54 -16.28 -2.51 -1.54
CA THR A 54 -16.67 -1.24 -2.16
C THR A 54 -16.28 -1.16 -3.64
N VAL A 55 -15.01 -1.43 -3.97
CA VAL A 55 -14.54 -1.41 -5.37
C VAL A 55 -15.29 -2.44 -6.22
N ARG A 56 -15.51 -3.66 -5.72
CA ARG A 56 -16.27 -4.67 -6.46
C ARG A 56 -17.73 -4.27 -6.66
N THR A 57 -18.38 -3.73 -5.63
CA THR A 57 -19.76 -3.26 -5.73
C THR A 57 -19.85 -2.14 -6.76
N LEU A 58 -18.93 -1.17 -6.73
CA LEU A 58 -18.87 -0.08 -7.70
C LEU A 58 -18.70 -0.61 -9.14
N LEU A 59 -17.72 -1.48 -9.38
CA LEU A 59 -17.52 -2.09 -10.70
C LEU A 59 -18.73 -2.93 -11.17
N SER A 60 -19.46 -3.57 -10.24
CA SER A 60 -20.65 -4.35 -10.59
C SER A 60 -21.82 -3.48 -11.03
N HIS A 61 -21.94 -2.27 -10.46
CA HIS A 61 -22.98 -1.30 -10.81
C HIS A 61 -22.59 -0.45 -12.04
N HIS A 62 -21.30 -0.29 -12.31
CA HIS A 62 -20.78 0.54 -13.39
C HIS A 62 -20.03 -0.29 -14.43
N ARG A 63 -20.79 -0.98 -15.31
CA ARG A 63 -20.24 -1.80 -16.40
C ARG A 63 -19.40 -1.02 -17.43
N ASN A 64 -19.48 0.31 -17.40
CA ASN A 64 -18.74 1.23 -18.27
C ASN A 64 -17.26 1.34 -17.90
N ILE A 65 -16.85 0.83 -16.74
CA ILE A 65 -15.49 0.91 -16.23
C ILE A 65 -14.89 -0.49 -16.27
N THR A 66 -13.81 -0.68 -17.02
CA THR A 66 -13.07 -1.94 -17.04
C THR A 66 -11.68 -1.78 -16.45
N ILE A 67 -11.20 -2.82 -15.75
CA ILE A 67 -9.83 -2.85 -15.23
C ILE A 67 -9.04 -3.88 -16.00
N ASN A 68 -7.97 -3.43 -16.64
CA ASN A 68 -7.10 -4.24 -17.47
C ASN A 68 -5.68 -4.28 -16.90
N TRP A 69 -4.95 -5.34 -17.23
CA TRP A 69 -3.55 -5.48 -16.87
C TRP A 69 -2.65 -5.08 -18.04
N ILE A 70 -1.59 -4.31 -17.74
CA ILE A 70 -0.56 -3.95 -18.72
C ILE A 70 0.83 -4.39 -18.22
N LYS A 71 1.66 -4.91 -19.11
CA LYS A 71 3.03 -5.30 -18.76
C LYS A 71 3.91 -4.08 -18.59
N VAL A 72 4.63 -3.99 -17.46
CA VAL A 72 5.54 -2.88 -17.10
C VAL A 72 6.59 -2.60 -18.19
N HIS A 73 7.08 -3.63 -18.85
CA HIS A 73 8.29 -3.55 -19.69
C HIS A 73 8.05 -3.04 -21.12
N SER A 74 6.83 -2.65 -21.48
CA SER A 74 6.50 -2.21 -22.84
C SER A 74 6.72 -0.72 -23.10
N ARG A 75 7.46 0.02 -22.25
CA ARG A 75 7.68 1.49 -22.35
C ARG A 75 6.39 2.25 -22.72
N HIS A 76 5.29 1.89 -22.06
CA HIS A 76 4.01 2.52 -22.33
C HIS A 76 4.01 3.92 -21.73
N LEU A 77 3.78 4.95 -22.55
CA LEU A 77 3.81 6.36 -22.13
C LEU A 77 2.89 6.64 -20.93
N GLY A 78 1.74 5.97 -20.86
CA GLY A 78 0.82 6.08 -19.73
C GLY A 78 1.42 5.59 -18.40
N ASN A 79 2.26 4.55 -18.44
CA ASN A 79 2.92 4.02 -17.24
C ASN A 79 4.00 4.99 -16.74
N GLU A 80 4.79 5.54 -17.67
CA GLU A 80 5.81 6.54 -17.34
C GLU A 80 5.19 7.81 -16.76
N LYS A 81 4.08 8.27 -17.34
CA LYS A 81 3.34 9.42 -16.81
C LYS A 81 2.75 9.15 -15.43
N ALA A 82 2.22 7.95 -15.18
CA ALA A 82 1.72 7.55 -13.87
C ALA A 82 2.84 7.48 -12.81
N ASP A 83 4.02 6.98 -13.17
CA ASP A 83 5.19 6.93 -12.28
C ASP A 83 5.72 8.34 -11.96
N GLN A 84 5.81 9.21 -12.98
CA GLN A 84 6.18 10.62 -12.78
C GLN A 84 5.20 11.35 -11.85
N LEU A 85 3.91 11.10 -12.01
CA LEU A 85 2.88 11.68 -11.15
C LEU A 85 2.96 11.14 -9.72
N SER A 86 3.24 9.85 -9.55
CA SER A 86 3.45 9.23 -8.24
C SER A 86 4.65 9.84 -7.53
N LYS A 87 5.76 10.04 -8.24
CA LYS A 87 6.97 10.72 -7.73
C LYS A 87 6.68 12.16 -7.33
N ARG A 88 5.95 12.92 -8.15
CA ARG A 88 5.52 14.29 -7.80
C ARG A 88 4.62 14.34 -6.57
N SER A 89 3.69 13.40 -6.43
CA SER A 89 2.79 13.34 -5.26
C SER A 89 3.55 13.14 -3.95
N THR A 90 4.68 12.46 -3.95
CA THR A 90 5.54 12.32 -2.75
C THR A 90 6.08 13.68 -2.28
N LEU A 91 6.28 14.63 -3.20
CA LEU A 91 6.80 15.96 -2.91
C LEU A 91 5.68 16.97 -2.64
N GLU A 92 4.70 17.03 -3.54
CA GLU A 92 3.69 18.11 -3.64
C GLU A 92 2.26 17.65 -3.29
N GLY A 93 2.06 16.37 -2.98
CA GLY A 93 0.74 15.82 -2.73
C GLY A 93 0.13 16.24 -1.39
N THR A 94 -1.20 16.23 -1.33
CA THR A 94 -1.96 16.50 -0.11
C THR A 94 -1.86 15.30 0.83
N ALA A 95 -1.53 15.53 2.10
CA ALA A 95 -1.41 14.45 3.08
C ALA A 95 -2.70 13.63 3.18
N PHE A 96 -2.59 12.31 2.94
CA PHE A 96 -3.71 11.38 3.02
C PHE A 96 -3.39 10.29 4.05
N ASN A 97 -4.20 10.24 5.10
CA ASN A 97 -3.97 9.33 6.22
C ASN A 97 -4.63 7.97 5.95
N LEU A 98 -3.87 7.09 5.30
CA LEU A 98 -4.25 5.70 5.13
C LEU A 98 -3.78 4.84 6.32
N ARG A 99 -4.64 3.92 6.78
CA ARG A 99 -4.29 3.00 7.88
C ARG A 99 -3.00 2.23 7.55
N LYS A 100 -2.10 2.16 8.52
CA LYS A 100 -0.84 1.43 8.39
C LYS A 100 -1.09 -0.06 8.12
N PRO A 101 -0.26 -0.71 7.29
CA PRO A 101 -0.46 -2.12 6.96
C PRO A 101 -0.19 -3.01 8.19
N ILE A 102 -0.78 -4.21 8.20
CA ILE A 102 -0.57 -5.19 9.28
C ILE A 102 0.92 -5.56 9.41
N SER A 103 1.65 -5.58 8.29
CA SER A 103 3.10 -5.80 8.28
C SER A 103 3.86 -4.78 9.11
N PHE A 104 3.44 -3.51 9.09
CA PHE A 104 4.02 -2.47 9.93
C PHE A 104 3.79 -2.77 11.41
N LEU A 105 2.55 -3.11 11.80
CA LEU A 105 2.22 -3.46 13.19
C LEU A 105 3.02 -4.67 13.68
N LYS A 106 3.12 -5.73 12.86
CA LYS A 106 3.94 -6.91 13.18
C LYS A 106 5.39 -6.53 13.40
N LYS A 107 5.98 -5.74 12.50
CA LYS A 107 7.37 -5.27 12.62
C LYS A 107 7.58 -4.47 13.91
N THR A 108 6.67 -3.55 14.23
CA THR A 108 6.74 -2.74 15.46
C THR A 108 6.68 -3.60 16.71
N LEU A 109 5.75 -4.56 16.77
CA LEU A 109 5.64 -5.46 17.91
C LEU A 109 6.91 -6.31 18.09
N THR A 110 7.43 -6.89 17.00
CA THR A 110 8.67 -7.65 17.04
C THR A 110 9.86 -6.81 17.50
N GLN A 111 9.95 -5.56 17.04
CA GLN A 111 11.01 -4.64 17.44
C GLN A 111 10.94 -4.32 18.94
N LEU A 112 9.75 -4.00 19.47
CA LEU A 112 9.56 -3.72 20.90
C LEU A 112 9.87 -4.94 21.77
N SER A 113 9.51 -6.14 21.32
CA SER A 113 9.87 -7.38 22.00
C SER A 113 11.38 -7.61 22.01
N LEU A 114 12.07 -7.34 20.90
CA LEU A 114 13.53 -7.47 20.82
C LEU A 114 14.24 -6.45 21.71
N GLU A 115 13.78 -5.20 21.73
CA GLU A 115 14.32 -4.16 22.61
C GLU A 115 14.12 -4.49 24.09
N SER A 116 12.95 -5.04 24.45
CA SER A 116 12.68 -5.48 25.82
C SER A 116 13.58 -6.65 26.22
N TRP A 117 13.76 -7.62 25.33
CA TRP A 117 14.68 -8.75 25.55
C TRP A 117 16.12 -8.28 25.69
N GLN A 118 16.58 -7.39 24.81
CA GLN A 118 17.93 -6.83 24.84
C GLN A 118 18.18 -6.05 26.13
N ARG A 119 17.21 -5.24 26.57
CA ARG A 119 17.29 -4.50 27.83
C ARG A 119 17.41 -5.44 29.03
N GLN A 120 16.60 -6.50 29.09
CA GLN A 120 16.70 -7.52 30.14
C GLN A 120 18.06 -8.22 30.14
N TRP A 121 18.62 -8.49 28.96
CA TRP A 121 19.93 -9.09 28.82
C TRP A 121 21.06 -8.16 29.31
N GLU A 122 20.96 -6.87 29.00
CA GLU A 122 21.92 -5.85 29.42
C GLU A 122 21.83 -5.54 30.93
N GLU A 123 20.62 -5.43 31.48
CA GLU A 123 20.35 -5.26 32.91
C GLU A 123 20.71 -6.53 33.71
N GLY A 124 20.57 -7.71 33.11
CA GLY A 124 20.95 -8.99 33.70
C GLY A 124 22.46 -9.18 33.91
N LYS A 125 23.32 -8.33 33.32
CA LYS A 125 24.78 -8.40 33.48
C LYS A 125 25.31 -7.83 34.81
N THR A 126 24.47 -7.27 35.69
CA THR A 126 24.91 -6.86 37.03
C THR A 126 25.08 -8.02 38.02
N SER A 127 24.92 -9.28 37.58
CA SER A 127 25.19 -10.48 38.41
C SER A 127 26.24 -11.42 37.80
N CYS A 128 27.25 -10.89 37.10
CA CYS A 128 28.49 -11.64 36.87
C CYS A 128 29.48 -11.35 38.01
N HIS A 129 29.19 -11.92 39.18
CA HIS A 129 30.19 -12.16 40.21
C HIS A 129 30.69 -13.60 40.04
N THR A 130 31.89 -13.75 39.48
CA THR A 130 32.73 -14.95 39.70
C THR A 130 34.16 -14.45 39.77
N PHE A 131 34.62 -14.17 40.99
CA PHE A 131 35.60 -14.96 41.75
C PHE A 131 37.03 -14.63 41.34
N ASP A 132 37.60 -13.61 42.01
CA ASP A 132 39.05 -13.49 42.16
C ASP A 132 39.53 -14.65 43.03
N ALA A 133 40.47 -15.43 42.50
CA ALA A 133 41.17 -16.53 43.17
C ALA A 133 42.51 -16.06 43.74
#